data_AF-A0A377TFU2-F1
#
_entry.id   AF-A0A377TFU2-F1
#
_cell.length_a   1.000
_cell.length_b   1.000
_cell.length_c   1.000
_cell.angle_alpha   90.00
_cell.angle_beta   90.00
_cell.angle_gamma   90.00
#
_symmetry.space_group_name_H-M   'P 1'
#
loop_
_entity.id
_entity.type
_entity.pdbx_description
1 polymer ?
#
loop_
_entity_poly.entity_id
_entity_poly.type
_entity_poly.pdbx_seq_one_letter_code
_entity_poly.pdbx_strand_id
1 'polypeptide(L)'
;MSFLLNREFSNGQLASSSYGRVIQTVVDTGVPSEDRTGTGTLGVSYVPSYYMLTGGAVPLISSKQVNLKPLLVELEWYLQGSGNIGFLKEHGVKIWMLGPTIMAI
;
A
#
# COMPACT_ATOMS: atom_id res chain seq x y z
N MET A 1 19.70 10.21 -2.06
CA MET A 1 18.85 9.02 -1.81
C MET A 1 18.93 8.46 -0.38
N SER A 2 20.11 8.34 0.25
CA SER A 2 20.25 7.74 1.60
C SER A 2 19.64 8.55 2.76
N PHE A 3 19.36 9.83 2.55
CA PHE A 3 18.89 10.74 3.61
C PHE A 3 17.43 10.52 4.03
N LEU A 4 16.59 9.96 3.15
CA LEU A 4 15.18 9.66 3.45
C LEU A 4 14.98 8.31 4.15
N LEU A 5 15.97 7.41 4.08
CA LEU A 5 15.87 6.07 4.66
C LEU A 5 16.42 5.98 6.09
N ASN A 6 17.07 7.04 6.59
CA ASN A 6 17.87 7.01 7.83
C ASN A 6 17.22 7.74 9.03
N ARG A 7 15.94 8.11 8.94
CA ARG A 7 15.19 8.58 10.11
C ARG A 7 14.36 7.43 10.63
N GLU A 8 14.57 7.09 11.90
CA GLU A 8 13.73 6.11 12.59
C GLU A 8 12.26 6.48 12.39
N PHE A 9 11.51 5.61 11.72
CA PHE A 9 10.08 5.77 11.48
C PHE A 9 9.33 5.54 12.81
N SER A 10 9.48 6.47 13.76
CA SER A 10 8.92 6.44 15.12
C SER A 10 7.36 6.45 15.17
N ASN A 11 6.67 6.39 14.02
CA ASN A 11 5.22 6.51 13.93
C ASN A 11 4.47 5.24 13.47
N GLY A 12 5.16 4.10 13.29
CA GLY A 12 4.52 2.87 12.80
C GLY A 12 3.44 2.29 13.73
N GLN A 13 3.54 2.52 15.04
CA GLN A 13 2.56 2.03 16.02
C GLN A 13 1.19 2.74 15.92
N LEU A 14 1.17 4.05 15.73
CA LEU A 14 -0.07 4.82 15.59
C LEU A 14 -0.78 4.55 14.26
N ALA A 15 -0.01 4.34 13.18
CA ALA A 15 -0.58 3.94 11.89
C ALA A 15 -1.22 2.55 11.97
N SER A 16 -0.57 1.61 12.67
CA SER A 16 -1.04 0.23 12.80
C SER A 16 -2.33 0.10 13.61
N SER A 17 -2.52 0.92 14.65
CA SER A 17 -3.75 0.89 15.43
C SER A 17 -4.95 1.44 14.65
N SER A 18 -4.77 2.53 13.88
CA SER A 18 -5.83 3.06 13.03
C SER A 18 -6.22 2.07 11.92
N TYR A 19 -5.23 1.45 11.27
CA TYR A 19 -5.47 0.40 10.27
C TYR A 19 -6.18 -0.82 10.90
N GLY A 20 -5.69 -1.29 12.05
CA GLY A 20 -6.27 -2.42 12.76
C GLY A 20 -7.75 -2.21 13.12
N ARG A 21 -8.13 -0.99 13.52
CA ARG A 21 -9.54 -0.66 13.80
C ARG A 21 -10.43 -0.76 12.58
N VAL A 22 -9.94 -0.38 11.40
CA VAL A 22 -10.67 -0.55 10.14
C VAL A 22 -10.90 -2.03 9.87
N ILE A 23 -9.85 -2.85 9.94
CA ILE A 23 -9.94 -4.29 9.73
C ILE A 23 -10.90 -4.96 10.72
N GLN A 24 -10.79 -4.62 12.01
CA GLN A 24 -11.69 -5.16 13.03
C GLN A 24 -13.15 -4.81 12.75
N THR A 25 -13.44 -3.58 12.33
CA THR A 25 -14.81 -3.15 11.99
C THR A 25 -15.37 -3.95 10.81
N VAL A 26 -14.55 -4.20 9.78
CA VAL A 26 -14.93 -5.02 8.61
C VAL A 26 -15.23 -6.46 9.04
N VAL A 27 -14.43 -7.04 9.94
CA VAL A 27 -14.63 -8.40 10.44
C VAL A 27 -15.91 -8.51 11.29
N ASP A 28 -16.16 -7.53 12.16
CA ASP A 28 -17.26 -7.59 13.12
C ASP A 28 -18.62 -7.24 12.50
N THR A 29 -18.65 -6.33 11.52
CA THR A 29 -19.90 -5.74 11.00
C THR A 29 -20.02 -5.77 9.48
N GLY A 30 -19.03 -6.33 8.78
CA GLY A 30 -19.00 -6.39 7.32
C GLY A 30 -20.12 -7.24 6.73
N VAL A 31 -20.67 -6.79 5.61
CA VAL A 31 -21.66 -7.52 4.81
C VAL A 31 -20.93 -8.30 3.72
N PRO A 32 -21.25 -9.59 3.50
CA PRO A 32 -20.69 -10.35 2.40
C PRO A 32 -21.15 -9.79 1.05
N SER A 33 -20.22 -9.71 0.09
CA SER A 33 -20.49 -9.31 -1.29
C SER A 33 -19.70 -10.18 -2.24
N GLU A 34 -20.35 -10.58 -3.34
CA GLU A 34 -19.63 -11.07 -4.53
C GLU A 34 -18.85 -9.91 -5.16
N ASP A 35 -17.69 -10.22 -5.73
CA ASP A 35 -16.77 -9.24 -6.31
C ASP A 35 -16.34 -9.64 -7.73
N ARG A 36 -15.73 -8.71 -8.49
CA ARG A 36 -15.32 -8.95 -9.88
C ARG A 36 -14.32 -10.11 -10.03
N THR A 37 -13.56 -10.45 -8.98
CA THR A 37 -12.60 -11.55 -9.01
C THR A 37 -13.25 -12.91 -8.75
N GLY A 38 -14.49 -12.96 -8.25
CA GLY A 38 -15.18 -14.18 -7.87
C GLY A 38 -14.69 -14.81 -6.57
N THR A 39 -13.86 -14.11 -5.79
CA THR A 39 -13.34 -14.59 -4.50
C THR A 39 -14.37 -14.41 -3.38
N GLY A 40 -15.20 -13.37 -3.49
CA GLY A 40 -16.08 -12.92 -2.41
C GLY A 40 -15.32 -12.06 -1.40
N THR A 41 -16.02 -11.11 -0.79
CA THR A 41 -15.45 -10.14 0.16
C THR A 41 -16.39 -9.84 1.32
N LEU A 42 -15.84 -9.39 2.45
CA LEU A 42 -16.59 -8.69 3.49
C LEU A 42 -16.30 -7.19 3.37
N GLY A 43 -17.34 -6.37 3.43
CA GLY A 43 -17.22 -4.93 3.25
C GLY A 43 -18.16 -4.12 4.13
N VAL A 44 -17.73 -2.90 4.43
CA VAL A 44 -18.55 -1.86 5.07
C VAL A 44 -18.44 -0.60 4.22
N SER A 45 -19.51 0.19 4.14
CA SER A 45 -19.53 1.37 3.26
C SER A 45 -18.57 2.49 3.69
N TYR A 46 -18.26 2.60 4.99
CA TYR A 46 -17.38 3.64 5.51
C TYR A 46 -16.83 3.30 6.90
N VAL A 47 -15.51 3.49 7.08
CA VAL A 47 -14.84 3.54 8.40
C VAL A 47 -13.76 4.61 8.34
N PRO A 48 -13.74 5.60 9.27
CA PRO A 48 -12.70 6.60 9.29
C PRO A 48 -11.37 6.01 9.78
N SER A 49 -10.27 6.50 9.20
CA SER A 49 -8.90 6.23 9.66
C SER A 49 -8.07 7.51 9.58
N TYR A 50 -7.20 7.74 10.56
CA TYR A 50 -6.44 8.99 10.68
C TYR A 50 -4.95 8.69 10.88
N TYR A 51 -4.10 9.47 10.19
CA TYR A 51 -2.64 9.28 10.19
C TYR A 51 -1.93 10.62 10.38
N MET A 52 -0.97 10.66 11.31
CA MET A 52 -0.18 11.86 11.59
C MET A 52 0.99 11.98 10.62
N LEU A 53 1.11 13.12 9.93
CA LEU A 53 2.14 13.38 8.91
C LEU A 53 3.18 14.43 9.33
N THR A 54 3.07 14.98 10.54
CA THR A 54 4.01 16.00 11.03
C THR A 54 5.43 15.48 11.18
N GLY A 55 6.42 16.37 11.05
CA GLY A 55 7.83 16.03 11.30
C GLY A 55 8.48 15.13 10.24
N GLY A 56 7.84 14.96 9.07
CA GLY A 56 8.33 14.08 8.01
C GLY A 56 7.95 12.61 8.23
N ALA A 57 6.90 12.34 9.00
CA ALA A 57 6.39 11.01 9.26
C ALA A 57 5.80 10.38 7.99
N VAL A 58 6.09 9.10 7.76
CA VAL A 58 5.44 8.26 6.75
C VAL A 58 4.66 7.16 7.48
N PRO A 59 3.33 7.08 7.35
CA PRO A 59 2.50 6.16 8.12
C PRO A 59 2.54 4.75 7.55
N LEU A 60 3.67 4.08 7.73
CA LEU A 60 3.83 2.66 7.38
C LEU A 60 3.26 1.79 8.51
N ILE A 61 2.52 0.74 8.15
CA ILE A 61 2.12 -0.29 9.12
C ILE A 61 3.35 -1.08 9.59
N SER A 62 3.34 -1.51 10.85
CA SER A 62 4.42 -2.30 11.46
C SER A 62 4.08 -3.78 11.58
N SER A 63 2.79 -4.15 11.51
CA SER A 63 2.32 -5.54 11.60
C SER A 63 2.73 -6.41 10.40
N LYS A 64 3.15 -5.78 9.29
CA LYS A 64 3.63 -6.44 8.08
C LYS A 64 4.68 -5.56 7.41
N GLN A 65 5.76 -6.17 6.93
CA GLN A 65 6.78 -5.47 6.17
C GLN A 65 6.20 -4.88 4.87
N VAL A 66 6.45 -3.60 4.63
CA VAL A 66 6.04 -2.88 3.42
C VAL A 66 7.22 -2.84 2.43
N ASN A 67 6.99 -3.26 1.19
CA ASN A 67 8.00 -3.18 0.14
C ASN A 67 8.04 -1.75 -0.44
N LEU A 68 9.03 -0.95 -0.04
CA LEU A 68 9.10 0.47 -0.39
C LEU A 68 9.54 0.75 -1.82
N LYS A 69 10.35 -0.11 -2.44
CA LYS A 69 10.83 0.10 -3.82
C LYS A 69 9.68 0.31 -4.82
N PRO A 70 8.70 -0.61 -4.94
CA PRO A 70 7.60 -0.44 -5.89
C PRO A 70 6.74 0.79 -5.57
N LEU A 71 6.53 1.11 -4.29
CA LEU A 71 5.76 2.29 -3.87
C LEU A 71 6.40 3.60 -4.34
N LEU A 72 7.72 3.77 -4.13
CA LEU A 72 8.42 4.99 -4.51
C LEU A 72 8.53 5.16 -6.03
N VAL A 73 8.83 4.07 -6.75
CA VAL A 73 8.93 4.09 -8.21
C VAL A 73 7.55 4.34 -8.86
N GLU A 74 6.48 3.78 -8.30
CA GLU A 74 5.12 4.08 -8.76
C GLU A 74 4.75 5.55 -8.53
N LEU A 75 5.11 6.11 -7.36
CA LEU A 75 4.88 7.54 -7.09
C LEU A 75 5.62 8.44 -8.09
N GLU A 76 6.87 8.11 -8.41
CA GLU A 76 7.64 8.83 -9.43
C GLU A 76 6.97 8.74 -10.80
N TRP A 77 6.51 7.55 -11.18
CA TRP A 77 5.77 7.33 -12.41
C TRP A 77 4.48 8.17 -12.50
N TYR A 78 3.72 8.27 -11.39
CA TYR A 78 2.56 9.16 -11.32
C TYR A 78 2.93 10.63 -11.50
N LEU A 79 4.01 11.10 -10.87
CA LEU A 79 4.46 12.49 -10.98
C LEU A 79 4.93 12.87 -12.39
N GLN A 80 5.42 11.89 -13.17
CA GLN A 80 5.74 12.08 -14.58
C GLN A 80 4.49 12.18 -15.48
N GLY A 81 3.32 11.74 -15.00
CA GLY A 81 2.08 11.73 -15.77
C GLY A 81 2.08 10.75 -16.95
N SER A 82 2.98 9.77 -16.95
CA SER A 82 3.09 8.77 -18.02
C SER A 82 2.07 7.64 -17.81
N GLY A 83 1.40 7.20 -18.87
CA GLY A 83 0.58 5.98 -18.86
C GLY A 83 1.38 4.70 -19.21
N ASN A 84 2.68 4.84 -19.51
CA ASN A 84 3.49 3.73 -19.99
C ASN A 84 4.13 2.96 -18.82
N ILE A 85 3.76 1.68 -18.68
CA ILE A 85 4.30 0.76 -17.66
C ILE A 85 5.76 0.33 -17.90
N GLY A 86 6.34 0.68 -19.05
CA GLY A 86 7.74 0.41 -19.40
C GLY A 86 8.72 0.97 -18.38
N PHE A 87 8.45 2.18 -17.87
CA PHE A 87 9.22 2.80 -16.79
C PHE A 87 9.27 1.91 -15.54
N LEU A 88 8.12 1.37 -15.12
CA LEU A 88 8.05 0.46 -13.97
C LEU A 88 8.86 -0.81 -14.22
N LYS A 89 8.76 -1.39 -15.42
CA LYS A 89 9.50 -2.59 -15.81
C LYS A 89 11.02 -2.37 -15.80
N GLU A 90 11.49 -1.26 -16.37
CA GLU A 90 12.91 -0.87 -16.39
C GLU A 90 13.49 -0.71 -14.97
N HIS A 91 12.66 -0.27 -14.02
CA HIS A 91 13.02 -0.16 -12.61
C HIS A 91 12.79 -1.46 -11.80
N GLY A 92 12.40 -2.55 -12.46
CA GLY A 92 12.17 -3.86 -11.87
C GLY A 92 10.90 -3.95 -11.00
N VAL A 93 9.92 -3.08 -11.24
CA VAL A 93 8.64 -3.05 -10.52
C VAL A 93 7.57 -3.80 -11.31
N LYS A 94 6.93 -4.79 -10.67
CA LYS A 94 5.98 -5.72 -11.31
C LYS A 94 4.52 -5.56 -10.86
N ILE A 95 4.20 -4.59 -9.99
CA ILE A 95 2.86 -4.47 -9.36
C ILE A 95 1.73 -4.15 -10.36
N TRP A 96 2.07 -3.63 -11.55
CA TRP A 96 1.13 -3.33 -12.64
C TRP A 96 1.13 -4.39 -13.76
N MET A 97 1.84 -5.52 -13.59
CA MET A 97 1.87 -6.60 -14.57
C MET A 97 0.79 -7.64 -14.25
N LEU A 98 -0.18 -7.87 -15.15
CA LEU A 98 -1.07 -9.03 -15.11
C LEU A 98 -0.55 -10.13 -16.05
N GLY A 99 -0.19 -11.31 -15.54
CA GLY A 99 0.17 -12.49 -16.35
C GLY A 99 1.67 -12.87 -16.34
N PRO A 100 2.06 -14.03 -16.94
CA PRO A 100 3.16 -14.89 -16.49
C PRO A 100 4.58 -14.40 -16.84
N THR A 101 4.95 -13.20 -16.39
CA THR A 101 6.32 -12.66 -16.49
C THR A 101 6.93 -12.45 -15.10
N ILE A 102 6.67 -13.38 -14.16
CA ILE A 102 7.27 -13.34 -12.82
C ILE A 102 8.40 -14.39 -12.64
N MET A 103 8.55 -15.37 -13.54
CA MET A 103 9.61 -16.41 -13.48
C MET A 103 10.73 -16.19 -14.52
N ALA A 104 11.42 -15.05 -14.44
CA ALA A 104 12.72 -14.87 -15.09
C ALA A 104 13.46 -13.73 -14.38
N ILE A 105 13.86 -13.99 -13.14
CA ILE A 105 15.07 -13.51 -12.45
C ILE A 105 15.29 -14.41 -11.24
#